data_AF-A0A1T5NDG2-F1
#
_entry.id   AF-A0A1T5NDG2-F1
#
_cell.length_a   1.000
_cell.length_b   1.000
_cell.length_c   1.000
_cell.angle_alpha   90.00
_cell.angle_beta   90.00
_cell.angle_gamma   90.00
#
_symmetry.space_group_name_H-M   'P 1'
#
loop_
_entity.id
_entity.type
_entity.pdbx_description
1 polymer ?
#
loop_
_entity_poly.entity_id
_entity_poly.type
_entity_poly.pdbx_seq_one_letter_code
_entity_poly.pdbx_strand_id
1 'polypeptide(L)'
;MSEISDYIDDYFTGALSAEEKQVFADRCVSDNDFAQEVAFYLSARATLKAQLQDQKQQALAATTVPKAKVRRITLYLAAAVLTGILALAGWWIFFSTPSVQQLSSRYIKEHLQQLGTTMHSGSDSLQSGIAAYNNKDYQQAEAIFTALSKQEPGTPDAVKYLGLVYLVTGKYDAAIVQFNRLIQYPLYANPGPFYKALALLQRNGPGDRQQARTLLEEVRSNQLPGNKPADEWLKNISP
;
A
#
# COMPACT_ATOMS: atom_id res chain seq x y z
N MET A 1 -1.23 7.95 -59.67
CA MET A 1 -0.60 8.89 -58.72
C MET A 1 -1.36 9.00 -57.39
N SER A 2 -2.68 8.79 -57.30
CA SER A 2 -3.39 8.84 -56.00
C SER A 2 -3.11 7.61 -55.11
N GLU A 3 -3.19 6.39 -55.64
CA GLU A 3 -3.11 5.17 -54.81
C GLU A 3 -1.78 5.01 -54.04
N ILE A 4 -0.65 5.39 -54.63
CA ILE A 4 0.65 5.31 -53.94
C ILE A 4 0.76 6.39 -52.86
N SER A 5 0.26 7.60 -53.11
CA SER A 5 0.28 8.68 -52.13
C SER A 5 -0.62 8.37 -50.92
N ASP A 6 -1.78 7.76 -51.17
CA ASP A 6 -2.71 7.32 -50.14
C ASP A 6 -2.08 6.22 -49.27
N TYR A 7 -1.41 5.24 -49.90
CA TYR A 7 -0.66 4.19 -49.19
C TYR A 7 0.48 4.75 -48.31
N ILE A 8 1.18 5.79 -48.79
CA ILE A 8 2.21 6.48 -48.01
C ILE A 8 1.58 7.25 -46.83
N ASP A 9 0.43 7.89 -47.02
CA ASP A 9 -0.26 8.59 -45.92
C ASP A 9 -0.79 7.60 -44.87
N ASP A 10 -1.36 6.47 -45.27
CA ASP A 10 -1.83 5.42 -44.37
C ASP A 10 -0.72 4.89 -43.47
N TYR A 11 0.52 4.80 -43.98
CA TYR A 11 1.68 4.46 -43.16
C TYR A 11 1.94 5.51 -42.06
N PHE A 12 1.96 6.80 -42.41
CA PHE A 12 2.29 7.89 -41.48
C PHE A 12 1.14 8.29 -40.55
N THR A 13 -0.10 8.01 -40.91
CA THR A 13 -1.28 8.18 -40.05
C THR A 13 -1.52 6.96 -39.15
N GLY A 14 -0.83 5.85 -39.43
CA GLY A 14 -0.87 4.63 -38.64
C GLY A 14 -2.02 3.67 -39.00
N ALA A 15 -2.70 3.90 -40.12
CA ALA A 15 -3.81 3.10 -40.63
C ALA A 15 -3.39 1.71 -41.13
N LEU A 16 -2.12 1.53 -41.51
CA LEU A 16 -1.58 0.21 -41.90
C LEU A 16 -1.42 -0.74 -40.71
N SER A 17 -1.67 -2.03 -40.95
CA SER A 17 -1.38 -3.13 -40.01
C SER A 17 0.13 -3.31 -39.77
N ALA A 18 0.51 -4.14 -38.80
CA ALA A 18 1.92 -4.37 -38.48
C ALA A 18 2.65 -5.06 -39.66
N GLU A 19 1.97 -5.99 -40.31
CA GLU A 19 2.47 -6.73 -41.47
C GLU A 19 2.66 -5.79 -42.68
N GLU A 20 1.69 -4.91 -42.95
CA GLU A 20 1.77 -3.95 -44.06
C GLU A 20 2.84 -2.87 -43.82
N LYS A 21 3.08 -2.47 -42.56
CA LYS A 21 4.17 -1.56 -42.20
C LYS A 21 5.54 -2.18 -42.45
N GLN A 22 5.69 -3.48 -42.20
CA GLN A 22 6.93 -4.20 -42.49
C GLN A 22 7.17 -4.25 -44.01
N VAL A 23 6.15 -4.59 -44.79
CA VAL A 23 6.22 -4.59 -46.27
C VAL A 23 6.56 -3.20 -46.82
N PHE A 24 5.96 -2.15 -46.25
CA PHE A 24 6.28 -0.76 -46.60
C PHE A 24 7.76 -0.43 -46.35
N ALA A 25 8.27 -0.79 -45.17
CA ALA A 25 9.66 -0.54 -44.80
C ALA A 25 10.65 -1.31 -45.69
N ASP A 26 10.35 -2.59 -45.98
CA ASP A 26 11.17 -3.42 -46.85
C ASP A 26 11.18 -2.87 -48.29
N ARG A 27 10.04 -2.35 -48.77
CA ARG A 27 9.93 -1.71 -50.08
C ARG A 27 10.72 -0.41 -50.16
N CYS A 28 10.71 0.43 -49.12
CA CYS A 28 11.55 1.63 -49.04
C CYS A 28 13.06 1.34 -49.15
N VAL A 29 13.50 0.15 -48.78
CA VAL A 29 14.92 -0.26 -48.87
C VAL A 29 15.23 -0.90 -50.22
N SER A 30 14.30 -1.68 -50.77
CA SER A 30 14.53 -2.48 -51.98
C SER A 30 14.17 -1.77 -53.29
N ASP A 31 13.30 -0.76 -53.25
CA ASP A 31 12.79 -0.03 -54.41
C ASP A 31 13.17 1.45 -54.31
N ASN A 32 14.14 1.88 -55.13
CA ASN A 32 14.66 3.24 -55.11
C ASN A 32 13.60 4.25 -55.60
N ASP A 33 12.80 3.89 -56.59
CA ASP A 33 11.77 4.78 -57.14
C ASP A 33 10.69 5.04 -56.09
N PHE A 34 10.26 4.00 -55.37
CA PHE A 34 9.34 4.15 -54.24
C PHE A 34 9.95 4.97 -53.10
N ALA A 35 11.22 4.78 -52.78
CA ALA A 35 11.91 5.59 -51.76
C ALA A 35 11.97 7.08 -52.14
N GLN A 36 12.15 7.41 -53.41
CA GLN A 36 12.10 8.78 -53.91
C GLN A 36 10.71 9.39 -53.79
N GLU A 37 9.65 8.62 -54.08
CA GLU A 37 8.26 9.07 -53.91
C GLU A 37 7.93 9.35 -52.43
N VAL A 38 8.37 8.49 -51.50
CA VAL A 38 8.22 8.70 -50.05
C VAL A 38 8.97 9.96 -49.60
N ALA A 39 10.21 10.15 -50.07
CA ALA A 39 10.99 11.34 -49.77
C ALA A 39 10.32 12.63 -50.29
N PHE A 40 9.79 12.60 -51.51
CA PHE A 40 9.04 13.70 -52.09
C PHE A 40 7.78 14.01 -51.25
N TYR A 41 7.00 12.99 -50.91
CA TYR A 41 5.81 13.12 -50.07
C TYR A 41 6.13 13.75 -48.71
N LEU A 42 7.18 13.28 -48.03
CA LEU A 42 7.63 13.84 -46.74
C LEU A 42 8.03 15.31 -46.86
N SER A 43 8.72 15.68 -47.94
CA SER A 43 9.13 17.06 -48.18
C SER A 43 7.93 17.98 -48.43
N ALA A 44 6.93 17.55 -49.21
CA ALA A 44 5.71 18.29 -49.47
C ALA A 44 4.86 18.45 -48.20
N ARG A 45 4.76 17.40 -47.37
CA ARG A 45 4.05 17.46 -46.08
C ARG A 45 4.73 18.39 -45.08
N ALA A 46 6.06 18.42 -45.05
CA ALA A 46 6.82 19.31 -44.18
C ALA A 46 6.63 20.79 -44.54
N THR A 47 6.65 21.13 -45.83
CA THR A 47 6.45 22.51 -46.30
C THR A 47 5.03 23.00 -46.02
N LEU A 48 4.01 22.17 -46.26
CA LEU A 48 2.62 22.47 -45.91
C LEU A 48 2.44 22.74 -44.41
N LYS A 49 3.06 21.90 -43.55
CA LYS A 49 3.01 22.08 -42.10
C LYS A 49 3.68 23.38 -41.66
N ALA A 50 4.83 23.72 -42.23
CA ALA A 50 5.53 24.98 -41.95
C ALA A 50 4.68 26.20 -42.36
N GLN A 51 4.08 26.18 -43.55
CA GLN A 51 3.19 27.24 -44.02
C GLN A 51 1.94 27.39 -43.14
N LEU A 52 1.33 26.29 -42.70
CA LEU A 52 0.20 26.32 -41.77
C LEU A 52 0.59 26.88 -40.40
N GLN A 53 1.79 26.58 -39.92
CA GLN A 53 2.31 27.15 -38.68
C GLN A 53 2.56 28.65 -38.82
N ASP A 54 3.18 29.09 -39.90
CA ASP A 54 3.41 30.51 -40.18
C ASP A 54 2.09 31.26 -40.35
N GLN A 55 1.11 30.69 -41.06
CA GLN A 55 -0.24 31.25 -41.16
C GLN A 55 -0.93 31.34 -39.80
N LYS A 56 -0.82 30.30 -38.95
CA LYS A 56 -1.35 30.36 -37.58
C LYS A 56 -0.66 31.46 -36.77
N GLN A 57 0.66 31.59 -36.88
CA GLN A 57 1.40 32.65 -36.18
C GLN A 57 1.02 34.04 -36.68
N GLN A 58 0.87 34.24 -37.99
CA GLN A 58 0.43 35.51 -38.58
C GLN A 58 -1.02 35.82 -38.22
N ALA A 59 -1.92 34.83 -38.22
CA ALA A 59 -3.30 35.00 -37.79
C ALA A 59 -3.39 35.36 -36.29
N LEU A 60 -2.58 34.71 -35.45
CA LEU A 60 -2.46 35.03 -34.02
C LEU A 60 -1.84 36.43 -33.80
N ALA A 61 -0.88 36.84 -34.62
CA ALA A 61 -0.23 38.15 -34.55
C ALA A 61 -1.12 39.29 -35.09
N ALA A 62 -1.93 39.03 -36.12
CA ALA A 62 -2.90 39.95 -36.69
C ALA A 62 -4.16 40.09 -35.82
N THR A 63 -4.39 39.13 -34.91
CA THR A 63 -5.44 39.25 -33.90
C THR A 63 -4.96 40.21 -32.81
N THR A 64 -5.30 41.49 -32.93
CA THR A 64 -5.13 42.47 -31.85
C THR A 64 -6.15 42.16 -30.75
N VAL A 65 -5.85 41.21 -29.88
CA VAL A 65 -6.54 41.10 -28.60
C VAL A 65 -6.19 42.39 -27.83
N PRO A 66 -7.16 43.23 -27.43
CA PRO A 66 -6.84 44.43 -26.66
C PRO A 66 -6.05 43.98 -25.42
N LYS A 67 -4.83 44.50 -25.25
CA LYS A 67 -4.03 44.29 -24.04
C LYS A 67 -4.77 44.92 -22.87
N ALA A 68 -5.68 44.17 -22.27
CA ALA A 68 -6.24 44.51 -20.97
C ALA A 68 -5.05 44.64 -20.01
N LYS A 69 -5.00 45.74 -19.23
CA LYS A 69 -4.02 45.90 -18.16
C LYS A 69 -4.20 44.77 -17.15
N VAL A 70 -3.45 43.69 -17.32
CA VAL A 70 -3.48 42.55 -16.40
C VAL A 70 -2.83 43.03 -15.11
N ARG A 71 -3.64 43.46 -14.13
CA ARG A 71 -3.20 43.56 -12.73
C ARG A 71 -2.62 42.21 -12.31
N ARG A 72 -1.72 42.16 -11.31
CA ARG A 72 -0.93 41.00 -10.82
C ARG A 72 -1.74 39.73 -10.43
N ILE A 73 -2.65 39.27 -11.28
CA ILE A 73 -3.55 38.12 -11.11
C ILE A 73 -2.75 36.83 -11.22
N THR A 74 -1.63 36.79 -11.95
CA THR A 74 -0.73 35.63 -12.02
C THR A 74 -0.18 35.20 -10.65
N LEU A 75 0.07 36.16 -9.75
CA LEU A 75 0.54 35.90 -8.40
C LEU A 75 -0.58 35.34 -7.51
N TYR A 76 -1.82 35.81 -7.70
CA TYR A 76 -3.01 35.25 -7.03
C TYR A 76 -3.41 33.88 -7.60
N LEU A 77 -3.20 33.63 -8.90
CA LEU A 77 -3.42 32.32 -9.52
C LEU A 77 -2.41 31.28 -9.01
N ALA A 78 -1.12 31.64 -8.90
CA ALA A 78 -0.11 30.76 -8.31
C ALA A 78 -0.41 30.46 -6.82
N ALA A 79 -0.86 31.46 -6.06
CA ALA A 79 -1.29 31.29 -4.67
C ALA A 79 -2.55 30.40 -4.55
N ALA A 80 -3.54 30.55 -5.44
CA ALA A 80 -4.77 29.76 -5.45
C ALA A 80 -4.51 28.27 -5.71
N VAL A 81 -3.57 27.95 -6.62
CA VAL A 81 -3.16 26.57 -6.89
C VAL A 81 -2.47 25.94 -5.67
N LEU A 82 -1.59 26.68 -5.00
CA LEU A 82 -0.95 26.20 -3.76
C LEU A 82 -1.98 25.94 -2.65
N THR A 83 -2.95 26.84 -2.46
CA THR A 83 -4.03 26.61 -1.49
C THR A 83 -4.92 25.43 -1.88
N GLY A 84 -5.17 25.22 -3.17
CA GLY A 84 -5.93 24.07 -3.67
C GLY A 84 -5.22 22.75 -3.42
N ILE A 85 -3.92 22.67 -3.69
CA ILE A 85 -3.10 21.47 -3.42
C ILE A 85 -3.04 21.18 -1.92
N LEU A 86 -2.83 22.20 -1.07
CA LEU A 86 -2.83 22.02 0.38
C LEU A 86 -4.22 21.62 0.92
N ALA A 87 -5.29 22.18 0.37
CA ALA A 87 -6.66 21.79 0.72
C ALA A 87 -6.95 20.35 0.30
N LEU A 88 -6.54 19.92 -0.89
CA LEU A 88 -6.69 18.54 -1.36
C LEU A 88 -5.82 17.56 -0.57
N ALA A 89 -4.58 17.92 -0.22
CA ALA A 89 -3.72 17.11 0.63
C ALA A 89 -4.27 17.00 2.06
N GLY A 90 -4.76 18.11 2.62
CA GLY A 90 -5.44 18.13 3.91
C GLY A 90 -6.72 17.28 3.90
N TRP A 91 -7.51 17.37 2.82
CA TRP A 91 -8.69 16.52 2.59
C TRP A 91 -8.26 15.05 2.55
N TRP A 92 -7.25 14.69 1.77
CA TRP A 92 -6.78 13.31 1.68
C TRP A 92 -6.35 12.73 3.04
N ILE A 93 -5.59 13.50 3.83
CA ILE A 93 -5.13 13.08 5.17
C ILE A 93 -6.31 12.95 6.13
N PHE A 94 -7.26 13.89 6.09
CA PHE A 94 -8.41 13.91 6.99
C PHE A 94 -9.43 12.80 6.67
N PHE A 95 -9.55 12.39 5.41
CA PHE A 95 -10.49 11.36 4.97
C PHE A 95 -9.87 9.96 4.79
N SER A 96 -8.57 9.78 5.04
CA SER A 96 -7.94 8.45 4.99
C SER A 96 -8.32 7.63 6.23
N THR A 97 -9.03 6.52 6.04
CA THR A 97 -9.28 5.56 7.12
C THR A 97 -7.97 4.89 7.54
N PRO A 98 -7.71 4.70 8.85
CA PRO A 98 -6.50 4.03 9.30
C PRO A 98 -6.49 2.59 8.79
N SER A 99 -5.35 2.17 8.25
CA SER A 99 -5.14 0.78 7.87
C SER A 99 -5.24 -0.14 9.10
N VAL A 100 -5.65 -1.39 8.90
CA VAL A 100 -5.77 -2.36 10.00
C VAL A 100 -4.42 -2.66 10.66
N GLN A 101 -3.31 -2.51 9.92
CA GLN A 101 -1.97 -2.55 10.48
C GLN A 101 -1.74 -1.40 11.47
N GLN A 102 -2.15 -0.17 11.14
CA GLN A 102 -2.07 0.97 12.08
C GLN A 102 -2.97 0.79 13.29
N LEU A 103 -4.18 0.25 13.12
CA LEU A 103 -5.10 -0.05 14.22
C LEU A 103 -4.50 -1.08 15.19
N SER A 104 -3.93 -2.17 14.66
CA SER A 104 -3.25 -3.18 15.47
C SER A 104 -1.98 -2.65 16.14
N SER A 105 -1.16 -1.83 15.46
CA SER A 105 0.01 -1.19 16.08
C SER A 105 -0.39 -0.25 17.23
N ARG A 106 -1.48 0.52 17.06
CA ARG A 106 -2.03 1.37 18.12
C ARG A 106 -2.48 0.55 19.32
N TYR A 107 -3.22 -0.53 19.08
CA TYR A 107 -3.68 -1.43 20.13
C TYR A 107 -2.51 -2.02 20.93
N ILE A 108 -1.46 -2.50 20.26
CA ILE A 108 -0.26 -3.02 20.93
C ILE A 108 0.36 -1.94 21.82
N LYS A 109 0.47 -0.71 21.31
CA LYS A 109 1.04 0.43 22.04
C LYS A 109 0.20 0.81 23.26
N GLU A 110 -1.12 0.76 23.17
CA GLU A 110 -2.03 1.22 24.24
C GLU A 110 -2.31 0.15 25.29
N HIS A 111 -2.39 -1.12 24.89
CA HIS A 111 -2.87 -2.20 25.74
C HIS A 111 -1.81 -3.23 26.13
N LEU A 112 -0.70 -3.31 25.41
CA LEU A 112 0.30 -4.36 25.61
C LEU A 112 1.65 -3.83 26.08
N GLN A 113 1.79 -2.52 26.38
CA GLN A 113 3.02 -1.99 26.99
C GLN A 113 3.23 -2.45 28.43
N GLN A 114 2.15 -2.79 29.13
CA GLN A 114 2.20 -3.27 30.50
C GLN A 114 1.37 -4.55 30.61
N LEU A 115 1.98 -5.58 31.17
CA LEU A 115 1.28 -6.79 31.58
C LEU A 115 0.73 -6.56 32.99
N GLY A 116 -0.57 -6.85 33.15
CA GLY A 116 -1.20 -6.83 34.46
C GLY A 116 -0.61 -7.90 35.37
N THR A 117 -0.57 -7.60 36.67
CA THR A 117 -0.26 -8.61 37.69
C THR A 117 -1.43 -9.60 37.78
N THR A 118 -1.17 -10.89 37.57
CA THR A 118 -2.20 -11.90 37.77
C THR A 118 -2.42 -12.08 39.27
N MET A 119 -3.68 -11.95 39.73
CA MET A 119 -4.09 -12.26 41.12
C MET A 119 -4.04 -13.76 41.44
N HIS A 120 -3.82 -14.60 40.42
CA HIS A 120 -3.47 -16.00 40.63
C HIS A 120 -2.08 -16.05 41.24
N SER A 121 -1.86 -16.91 42.23
CA SER A 121 -0.58 -17.20 42.90
C SER A 121 0.47 -17.70 41.90
N GLY A 122 0.88 -16.85 40.97
CA GLY A 122 1.92 -17.14 40.00
C GLY A 122 3.20 -17.44 40.74
N SER A 123 4.01 -18.34 40.21
CA SER A 123 5.35 -18.57 40.73
C SER A 123 6.14 -17.25 40.72
N ASP A 124 7.06 -17.09 41.66
CA ASP A 124 7.93 -15.91 41.76
C ASP A 124 8.60 -15.58 40.41
N SER A 125 8.91 -16.61 39.62
CA SER A 125 9.45 -16.50 38.26
C SER A 125 8.48 -15.85 37.27
N LEU A 126 7.17 -16.15 37.31
CA LEU A 126 6.19 -15.52 36.41
C LEU A 126 6.09 -14.02 36.68
N GLN A 127 6.01 -13.65 37.97
CA GLN A 127 5.97 -12.25 38.40
C GLN A 127 7.27 -11.52 38.02
N SER A 128 8.41 -12.19 38.14
CA SER A 128 9.71 -11.66 37.70
C SER A 128 9.74 -11.40 36.19
N GLY A 129 9.18 -12.31 35.38
CA GLY A 129 9.07 -12.11 33.93
C GLY A 129 8.16 -10.94 33.56
N ILE A 130 7.03 -10.79 34.27
CA ILE A 130 6.11 -9.66 34.11
C ILE A 130 6.82 -8.34 34.48
N ALA A 131 7.57 -8.31 35.58
CA ALA A 131 8.33 -7.15 36.00
C ALA A 131 9.40 -6.77 34.95
N ALA A 132 10.15 -7.75 34.45
CA ALA A 132 11.12 -7.53 33.37
C ALA A 132 10.45 -6.94 32.11
N TYR A 133 9.31 -7.50 31.70
CA TYR A 133 8.53 -6.99 30.58
C TYR A 133 8.11 -5.52 30.78
N ASN A 134 7.54 -5.22 31.95
CA ASN A 134 7.05 -3.88 32.29
C ASN A 134 8.18 -2.85 32.39
N ASN A 135 9.39 -3.30 32.76
CA ASN A 135 10.63 -2.51 32.74
C ASN A 135 11.25 -2.39 31.34
N LYS A 136 10.62 -2.99 30.31
CA LYS A 136 11.12 -3.07 28.92
C LYS A 136 12.42 -3.87 28.78
N ASP A 137 12.79 -4.65 29.79
CA ASP A 137 13.86 -5.65 29.67
C ASP A 137 13.29 -6.91 28.99
N TYR A 138 13.06 -6.78 27.68
CA TYR A 138 12.47 -7.85 26.88
C TYR A 138 13.39 -9.06 26.76
N GLN A 139 14.70 -8.88 26.89
CA GLN A 139 15.66 -9.98 26.86
C GLN A 139 15.53 -10.86 28.11
N GLN A 140 15.45 -10.24 29.29
CA GLN A 140 15.23 -10.97 30.54
C GLN A 140 13.83 -11.59 30.56
N ALA A 141 12.81 -10.87 30.12
CA ALA A 141 11.44 -11.39 30.02
C ALA A 141 11.35 -12.61 29.09
N GLU A 142 11.99 -12.56 27.92
CA GLU A 142 12.08 -13.67 26.97
C GLU A 142 12.72 -14.90 27.60
N ALA A 143 13.84 -14.74 28.31
CA ALA A 143 14.53 -15.85 28.96
C ALA A 143 13.65 -16.52 30.04
N ILE A 144 13.01 -15.71 30.89
CA ILE A 144 12.14 -16.19 31.97
C ILE A 144 10.92 -16.92 31.38
N PHE A 145 10.18 -16.29 30.47
CA PHE A 145 8.99 -16.92 29.90
C PHE A 145 9.33 -18.12 29.03
N THR A 146 10.49 -18.14 28.37
CA THR A 146 10.98 -19.34 27.67
C THR A 146 11.16 -20.51 28.62
N ALA A 147 11.83 -20.29 29.76
CA ALA A 147 12.03 -21.33 30.76
C ALA A 147 10.68 -21.84 31.32
N LEU A 148 9.77 -20.93 31.66
CA LEU A 148 8.44 -21.28 32.19
C LEU A 148 7.57 -22.00 31.15
N SER A 149 7.65 -21.62 29.88
CA SER A 149 6.86 -22.23 28.80
C SER A 149 7.28 -23.67 28.45
N LYS A 150 8.45 -24.11 28.95
CA LYS A 150 9.04 -25.44 28.74
C LYS A 150 8.85 -26.38 29.93
N GLN A 151 8.43 -25.87 31.10
CA GLN A 151 8.08 -26.73 32.22
C GLN A 151 6.85 -27.57 31.85
N GLU A 152 6.71 -28.78 32.38
CA GLU A 152 5.52 -29.62 32.16
C GLU A 152 4.72 -29.77 33.46
N PRO A 153 3.42 -29.42 33.48
CA PRO A 153 2.67 -28.80 32.38
C PRO A 153 3.03 -27.31 32.20
N GLY A 154 3.29 -26.91 30.95
CA GLY A 154 3.65 -25.53 30.63
C GLY A 154 2.45 -24.63 30.84
N THR A 155 2.61 -23.50 31.53
CA THR A 155 1.47 -22.66 31.88
C THR A 155 1.00 -21.84 30.67
N PRO A 156 -0.32 -21.74 30.43
CA PRO A 156 -0.87 -20.90 29.37
C PRO A 156 -0.39 -19.45 29.48
N ASP A 157 -0.19 -18.94 30.69
CA ASP A 157 0.32 -17.59 30.93
C ASP A 157 1.76 -17.41 30.45
N ALA A 158 2.66 -18.37 30.69
CA ALA A 158 4.03 -18.28 30.19
C ALA A 158 4.09 -18.30 28.66
N VAL A 159 3.28 -19.16 28.03
CA VAL A 159 3.16 -19.22 26.56
C VAL A 159 2.59 -17.90 26.01
N LYS A 160 1.56 -17.35 26.66
CA LYS A 160 0.95 -16.05 26.31
C LYS A 160 1.98 -14.93 26.41
N TYR A 161 2.67 -14.79 27.53
CA TYR A 161 3.61 -13.70 27.73
C TYR A 161 4.87 -13.82 26.86
N LEU A 162 5.34 -15.03 26.58
CA LEU A 162 6.41 -15.24 25.60
C LEU A 162 5.98 -14.78 24.20
N GLY A 163 4.76 -15.11 23.78
CA GLY A 163 4.19 -14.61 22.53
C GLY A 163 4.09 -13.08 22.49
N LEU A 164 3.69 -12.45 23.60
CA LEU A 164 3.63 -11.00 23.71
C LEU A 164 5.02 -10.34 23.65
N VAL A 165 6.04 -10.92 24.30
CA VAL A 165 7.45 -10.47 24.16
C VAL A 165 7.86 -10.50 22.69
N TYR A 166 7.62 -11.60 21.99
CA TYR A 166 7.94 -11.71 20.57
C TYR A 166 7.16 -10.71 19.71
N LEU A 167 5.90 -10.45 20.04
CA LEU A 167 5.07 -9.47 19.33
C LEU A 167 5.64 -8.04 19.47
N VAL A 168 5.97 -7.60 20.69
CA VAL A 168 6.46 -6.23 20.93
C VAL A 168 7.90 -6.03 20.49
N THR A 169 8.69 -7.10 20.40
CA THR A 169 10.08 -7.07 19.90
C THR A 169 10.17 -7.26 18.38
N GLY A 170 9.04 -7.41 17.67
CA GLY A 170 9.01 -7.57 16.21
C GLY A 170 9.36 -8.98 15.71
N LYS A 171 9.51 -9.96 16.61
CA LYS A 171 9.75 -11.37 16.29
C LYS A 171 8.43 -12.08 15.93
N TYR A 172 7.75 -11.61 14.89
CA TYR A 172 6.37 -12.01 14.61
C TYR A 172 6.16 -13.50 14.33
N ASP A 173 7.10 -14.17 13.64
CA ASP A 173 7.01 -15.61 13.40
C ASP A 173 7.05 -16.41 14.71
N ALA A 174 7.95 -16.04 15.61
CA ALA A 174 8.04 -16.65 16.94
C ALA A 174 6.78 -16.37 17.77
N ALA A 175 6.21 -15.17 17.66
CA ALA A 175 4.95 -14.83 18.32
C ALA A 175 3.80 -15.73 17.83
N ILE A 176 3.66 -15.91 16.52
CA ILE A 176 2.64 -16.78 15.91
C ILE A 176 2.78 -18.23 16.41
N VAL A 177 4.00 -18.75 16.55
CA VAL A 177 4.24 -20.10 17.12
C VAL A 177 3.69 -20.19 18.55
N GLN A 178 3.96 -19.20 19.41
CA GLN A 178 3.45 -19.23 20.78
C GLN A 178 1.93 -19.05 20.84
N PHE A 179 1.34 -18.19 20.00
CA PHE A 179 -0.11 -18.03 19.97
C PHE A 179 -0.83 -19.27 19.40
N ASN A 180 -0.22 -20.00 18.46
CA ASN A 180 -0.73 -21.30 18.05
C ASN A 180 -0.76 -22.30 19.22
N ARG A 181 0.31 -22.34 20.04
CA ARG A 181 0.32 -23.16 21.26
C ARG A 181 -0.76 -22.69 22.24
N LEU A 182 -0.90 -21.38 22.44
CA LEU A 182 -1.88 -20.79 23.35
C LEU A 182 -3.31 -21.19 22.99
N ILE A 183 -3.66 -21.21 21.70
CA ILE A 183 -4.99 -21.62 21.20
C ILE A 183 -5.34 -23.06 21.60
N GLN A 184 -4.35 -23.94 21.75
CA GLN A 184 -4.59 -25.35 22.13
C GLN A 184 -4.97 -25.54 23.60
N TYR A 185 -4.75 -24.54 24.47
CA TYR A 185 -5.13 -24.65 25.87
C TYR A 185 -6.64 -24.49 26.04
N PRO A 186 -7.29 -25.35 26.87
CA PRO A 186 -8.73 -25.29 27.13
C PRO A 186 -9.07 -24.16 28.11
N LEU A 187 -8.91 -22.91 27.65
CA LEU A 187 -9.24 -21.71 28.40
C LEU A 187 -10.66 -21.25 28.06
N TYR A 188 -11.46 -20.93 29.08
CA TYR A 188 -12.84 -20.43 28.91
C TYR A 188 -12.91 -19.21 27.99
N ALA A 189 -11.95 -18.29 28.12
CA ALA A 189 -11.80 -17.11 27.28
C ALA A 189 -10.37 -17.03 26.75
N ASN A 190 -10.06 -17.81 25.70
CA ASN A 190 -8.71 -17.89 25.15
C ASN A 190 -8.38 -16.66 24.29
N PRO A 191 -7.37 -15.82 24.65
CA PRO A 191 -6.99 -14.65 23.86
C PRO A 191 -6.10 -14.99 22.65
N GLY A 192 -5.68 -16.26 22.52
CA GLY A 192 -4.76 -16.73 21.49
C GLY A 192 -5.14 -16.37 20.05
N PRO A 193 -6.40 -16.55 19.60
CA PRO A 193 -6.80 -16.19 18.24
C PRO A 193 -6.60 -14.70 17.95
N PHE A 194 -6.96 -13.84 18.90
CA PHE A 194 -6.80 -12.38 18.75
C PHE A 194 -5.33 -11.96 18.73
N TYR A 195 -4.50 -12.51 19.61
CA TYR A 195 -3.06 -12.22 19.61
C TYR A 195 -2.34 -12.76 18.37
N LYS A 196 -2.75 -13.91 17.85
CA LYS A 196 -2.28 -14.41 16.55
C LYS A 196 -2.66 -13.47 15.41
N ALA A 197 -3.91 -12.96 15.40
CA ALA A 197 -4.34 -11.98 14.41
C ALA A 197 -3.49 -10.70 14.47
N LEU A 198 -3.18 -10.18 15.67
CA LEU A 198 -2.25 -9.06 15.84
C LEU A 198 -0.88 -9.34 15.23
N ALA A 199 -0.29 -10.50 15.53
CA ALA A 199 1.03 -10.87 15.00
C ALA A 199 1.04 -10.96 13.46
N LEU A 200 0.00 -11.54 12.86
CA LEU A 200 -0.17 -11.60 11.40
C LEU A 200 -0.32 -10.20 10.80
N LEU A 201 -1.13 -9.32 11.41
CA LEU A 201 -1.31 -7.95 10.95
C LEU A 201 -0.02 -7.12 11.02
N GLN A 202 0.80 -7.34 12.04
CA GLN A 202 2.10 -6.68 12.15
C GLN A 202 3.15 -7.26 11.19
N ARG A 203 3.17 -8.58 11.01
CA ARG A 203 4.05 -9.26 10.04
C ARG A 203 3.76 -8.83 8.61
N ASN A 204 2.48 -8.65 8.27
CA ASN A 204 1.99 -8.17 6.98
C ASN A 204 2.58 -8.94 5.78
N GLY A 205 2.79 -10.25 5.95
CA GLY A 205 3.26 -11.15 4.91
C GLY A 205 2.14 -11.63 3.97
N PRO A 206 2.48 -12.38 2.90
CA PRO A 206 1.51 -12.92 1.96
C PRO A 206 0.47 -13.81 2.67
N GLY A 207 -0.82 -13.48 2.51
CA GLY A 207 -1.92 -14.22 3.13
C GLY A 207 -2.19 -13.89 4.60
N ASP A 208 -1.35 -13.09 5.27
CA ASP A 208 -1.51 -12.76 6.68
C ASP A 208 -2.80 -11.99 6.96
N ARG A 209 -3.15 -11.06 6.06
CA ARG A 209 -4.38 -10.29 6.18
C ARG A 209 -5.62 -11.18 6.13
N GLN A 210 -5.62 -12.18 5.26
CA GLN A 210 -6.72 -13.13 5.15
C GLN A 210 -6.81 -14.05 6.36
N GLN A 211 -5.67 -14.56 6.84
CA GLN A 211 -5.63 -15.38 8.05
C GLN A 211 -6.06 -14.58 9.29
N ALA A 212 -5.60 -13.34 9.41
CA ALA A 212 -5.99 -12.44 10.49
C ALA A 212 -7.49 -12.15 10.44
N ARG A 213 -8.07 -11.94 9.25
CA ARG A 213 -9.51 -11.77 9.06
C ARG A 213 -10.29 -12.96 9.65
N THR A 214 -9.94 -14.19 9.25
CA THR A 214 -10.62 -15.40 9.74
C THR A 214 -10.54 -15.51 11.26
N LEU A 215 -9.39 -15.22 11.86
CA LEU A 215 -9.23 -15.23 13.32
C LEU A 215 -10.04 -14.12 14.00
N LEU A 216 -10.12 -12.93 13.43
CA LEU A 216 -10.94 -11.84 13.98
C LEU A 216 -12.44 -12.15 13.87
N GLU A 217 -12.87 -12.82 12.81
CA GLU A 217 -14.25 -13.30 12.66
C GLU A 217 -14.60 -14.33 13.75
N GLU A 218 -13.70 -15.28 14.02
CA GLU A 218 -13.81 -16.25 15.13
C GLU A 218 -13.88 -15.54 16.49
N VAL A 219 -12.97 -14.59 16.74
CA VAL A 219 -12.93 -13.81 17.98
C VAL A 219 -14.24 -13.05 18.20
N ARG A 220 -14.79 -12.46 17.14
CA ARG A 220 -16.07 -11.75 17.19
C ARG A 220 -17.24 -12.72 17.42
N SER A 221 -17.33 -13.82 16.66
CA SER A 221 -18.47 -14.75 16.72
C SER A 221 -18.57 -15.45 18.07
N ASN A 222 -17.41 -15.83 18.62
CA ASN A 222 -17.31 -16.56 19.88
C ASN A 222 -17.13 -15.64 21.09
N GLN A 223 -17.20 -14.32 20.89
CA GLN A 223 -17.05 -13.29 21.93
C GLN A 223 -15.75 -13.43 22.75
N LEU A 224 -14.67 -13.91 22.13
CA LEU A 224 -13.37 -14.13 22.77
C LEU A 224 -12.73 -12.80 23.19
N PRO A 225 -11.68 -12.82 24.04
CA PRO A 225 -10.91 -11.62 24.35
C PRO A 225 -10.42 -10.94 23.07
N GLY A 226 -10.66 -9.63 22.95
CA GLY A 226 -10.40 -8.88 21.72
C GLY A 226 -11.60 -8.74 20.78
N ASN A 227 -12.80 -9.20 21.15
CA ASN A 227 -14.00 -9.07 20.30
C ASN A 227 -14.34 -7.62 19.89
N LYS A 228 -14.20 -6.64 20.79
CA LYS A 228 -14.47 -5.23 20.49
C LYS A 228 -13.56 -4.67 19.38
N PRO A 229 -12.22 -4.73 19.51
CA PRO A 229 -11.34 -4.31 18.42
C PRO A 229 -11.52 -5.19 17.16
N ALA A 230 -11.81 -6.49 17.30
CA ALA A 230 -12.09 -7.35 16.15
C ALA A 230 -13.30 -6.86 15.32
N ASP A 231 -14.41 -6.48 15.96
CA ASP A 231 -15.58 -5.93 15.27
C ASP A 231 -15.27 -4.63 14.51
N GLU A 232 -14.46 -3.76 15.13
CA GLU A 232 -14.02 -2.51 14.49
C GLU A 232 -13.11 -2.77 13.29
N TRP A 233 -12.13 -3.68 13.43
CA TRP A 233 -11.09 -3.88 12.43
C TRP A 233 -11.60 -4.64 11.21
N LEU A 234 -12.57 -5.54 11.38
CA LEU A 234 -13.20 -6.26 10.27
C LEU A 234 -13.90 -5.32 9.26
N LYS A 235 -14.27 -4.10 9.67
CA LYS A 235 -14.82 -3.06 8.77
C LYS A 235 -13.75 -2.45 7.86
N ASN A 236 -12.48 -2.57 8.25
CA ASN A 236 -11.32 -1.97 7.57
C ASN A 236 -10.40 -3.01 6.91
N ILE A 237 -10.68 -4.30 7.06
CA ILE A 237 -10.00 -5.39 6.36
C ILE A 237 -10.72 -5.59 5.01
N SER A 238 -10.04 -5.26 3.91
CA SER A 238 -10.57 -5.52 2.56
C SER A 238 -10.81 -7.03 2.35
N PRO A 239 -11.84 -7.42 1.58
CA PRO A 239 -12.05 -8.81 1.17
C PRO A 239 -10.92 -9.34 0.30
#